data_AF-A0A3Q3WUU7-F1
#
_entry.id   AF-A0A3Q3WUU7-F1
#
_cell.length_a   1.000
_cell.length_b   1.000
_cell.length_c   1.000
_cell.angle_alpha   90.00
_cell.angle_beta   90.00
_cell.angle_gamma   90.00
#
_symmetry.space_group_name_H-M   'P 1'
#
loop_
_entity.id
_entity.type
_entity.pdbx_description
1 polymer ?
#
loop_
_entity_poly.entity_id
_entity_poly.type
_entity_poly.pdbx_seq_one_letter_code
_entity_poly.pdbx_strand_id
1 'polypeptide(L)' 'YWTFRGRLANGMSLVRVAYVFSPEYTQTCDSLSKVPNRASMVHSLIEAYGLLEHMR' A
#
# COMPACT_ATOMS: atom_id res chain seq x y z
N TYR A 1 11.50 -0.16 7.52
CA TYR A 1 11.48 0.33 6.13
C TYR A 1 11.03 -0.82 5.25
N TRP A 2 9.76 -0.82 4.83
CA TRP A 2 9.12 -1.95 4.14
C TRP A 2 9.72 -2.10 2.74
N THR A 3 10.42 -3.21 2.50
CA THR A 3 11.04 -3.52 1.22
C THR A 3 10.02 -4.22 0.33
N PHE A 4 9.53 -3.52 -0.70
CA PHE A 4 8.80 -4.14 -1.82
C PHE A 4 9.76 -5.05 -2.57
N ARG A 5 9.88 -6.29 -2.11
CA ARG A 5 10.70 -7.31 -2.77
C ARG A 5 9.88 -7.95 -3.89
N GLY A 6 9.86 -7.31 -5.06
CA GLY A 6 9.37 -7.92 -6.29
C GLY A 6 10.25 -9.12 -6.65
N ARG A 7 9.72 -10.33 -6.48
CA ARG A 7 10.31 -11.57 -7.02
C ARG A 7 9.36 -12.12 -8.07
N LEU A 8 9.73 -11.96 -9.35
CA LEU A 8 9.10 -12.66 -10.46
C LEU A 8 9.63 -14.10 -10.52
N ALA A 9 8.68 -15.03 -10.56
CA ALA A 9 8.74 -16.43 -11.02
C ALA A 9 9.73 -17.40 -10.33
N ASN A 10 9.18 -18.33 -9.51
CA ASN A 10 9.32 -19.79 -9.64
C ASN A 10 8.70 -20.49 -8.41
N GLY A 11 7.56 -21.17 -8.59
CA GLY A 11 6.92 -22.01 -7.56
C GLY A 11 5.77 -21.32 -6.80
N MET A 12 4.54 -21.70 -7.11
CA MET A 12 3.28 -21.16 -6.58
C MET A 12 3.18 -21.23 -5.04
N SER A 13 3.47 -20.12 -4.39
CA SER A 13 2.65 -19.63 -3.29
C SER A 13 2.35 -18.16 -3.56
N LEU A 14 1.11 -17.86 -3.96
CA LEU A 14 0.59 -16.50 -4.04
C LEU A 14 0.66 -15.90 -2.63
N VAL A 15 1.78 -15.23 -2.32
CA VAL A 15 1.88 -14.44 -1.10
C VAL A 15 0.77 -13.41 -1.20
N ARG A 16 -0.31 -13.62 -0.45
CA ARG A 16 -1.44 -12.71 -0.42
C ARG A 16 -0.96 -11.42 0.21
N VAL A 17 -0.99 -10.36 -0.57
CA VAL A 17 -0.69 -9.02 -0.09
C VAL A 17 -1.99 -8.45 0.45
N ALA A 18 -2.06 -8.26 1.77
CA ALA A 18 -3.17 -7.58 2.41
C ALA A 18 -2.89 -6.09 2.45
N TYR A 19 -3.83 -5.31 1.93
CA TYR A 19 -3.78 -3.86 1.96
C TYR A 19 -4.77 -3.34 3.01
N VAL A 20 -4.24 -2.85 4.13
CA VAL A 20 -5.06 -2.27 5.19
C VAL A 20 -5.20 -0.78 4.93
N PHE A 21 -6.42 -0.37 4.59
CA PHE A 21 -6.75 1.03 4.36
C PHE A 21 -8.06 1.39 5.08
N SER A 22 -8.04 2.55 5.74
CA SER A 22 -9.25 3.20 6.26
C SER A 22 -9.04 4.72 6.16
N PRO A 23 -10.07 5.48 5.79
CA PRO A 23 -9.94 6.93 5.62
C PRO A 23 -9.59 7.64 6.93
N GLU A 24 -10.06 7.15 8.08
CA GLU A 24 -9.72 7.69 9.41
C GLU A 24 -8.26 7.39 9.77
N TYR A 25 -7.80 6.19 9.42
CA TYR A 25 -6.42 5.76 9.67
C TYR A 25 -5.43 6.50 8.78
N THR A 26 -5.82 6.75 7.52
CA THR A 26 -5.03 7.52 6.56
C THR A 26 -4.85 8.96 7.05
N GLN A 27 -5.93 9.64 7.45
CA GLN A 27 -5.88 11.00 8.01
C GLN A 27 -5.04 11.08 9.29
N THR A 28 -5.17 10.09 10.17
CA THR A 28 -4.36 10.01 11.40
C THR A 28 -2.86 9.85 11.07
N CYS A 29 -2.51 8.95 10.14
CA CYS A 29 -1.14 8.78 9.67
C CYS A 29 -0.59 10.03 9.00
N ASP A 30 -1.46 10.78 8.33
CA ASP A 30 -1.11 11.99 7.63
C ASP A 30 -0.73 13.12 8.60
N SER A 31 -1.51 13.26 9.67
CA SER A 31 -1.28 14.24 10.74
C SER A 31 -0.05 13.94 11.60
N LEU A 32 0.39 12.67 11.69
CA LEU A 32 1.48 12.22 12.55
C LEU A 32 2.85 12.19 11.85
N SER A 33 2.89 12.12 10.52
CA SER A 33 4.14 11.84 9.81
C SER A 33 4.93 13.11 9.49
N LYS A 34 6.27 13.04 9.58
CA LYS A 34 7.20 14.15 9.26
C LYS A 34 7.02 14.75 7.86
N VAL A 35 6.25 14.09 6.98
CA VAL A 35 5.91 14.53 5.63
C VAL A 35 4.40 14.64 5.56
N PRO A 36 3.81 15.83 5.38
CA PRO A 36 2.37 15.97 5.25
C PRO A 36 1.88 15.25 3.98
N ASN A 37 0.65 14.75 3.99
CA ASN A 37 -0.04 14.13 2.85
C ASN A 37 0.59 12.83 2.30
N ARG A 38 1.53 12.21 3.04
CA ARG A 38 2.22 11.00 2.57
C ARG A 38 1.27 9.81 2.42
N ALA A 39 0.36 9.60 3.38
CA ALA A 39 -0.51 8.44 3.36
C ALA A 39 -1.56 8.57 2.24
N SER A 40 -2.09 9.78 2.04
CA SER A 40 -3.03 10.10 0.97
C SER A 40 -2.39 9.95 -0.41
N MET A 41 -1.19 10.53 -0.62
CA MET A 41 -0.47 10.41 -1.90
C MET A 41 -0.15 8.96 -2.29
N VAL A 42 0.30 8.15 -1.33
CA VAL A 42 0.62 6.74 -1.59
C VAL A 42 -0.64 5.95 -1.93
N HIS A 43 -1.76 6.22 -1.25
CA HIS A 43 -3.04 5.59 -1.57
C HIS A 43 -3.51 5.91 -3.00
N SER A 44 -3.45 7.20 -3.41
CA SER A 44 -3.79 7.61 -4.78
C SER A 44 -2.90 6.98 -5.85
N LEU A 45 -1.60 6.77 -5.56
CA LEU A 45 -0.71 6.06 -6.48
C LEU A 45 -1.12 4.60 -6.62
N ILE A 46 -1.38 3.89 -5.51
CA ILE A 46 -1.79 2.49 -5.51
C ILE A 46 -3.10 2.29 -6.28
N GLU A 47 -4.04 3.22 -6.14
CA GLU A 47 -5.31 3.24 -6.89
C GLU A 47 -5.08 3.49 -8.38
N ALA A 48 -4.27 4.48 -8.76
CA ALA A 48 -3.99 4.81 -10.16
C ALA A 48 -3.28 3.67 -10.92
N TYR A 49 -2.53 2.83 -10.23
CA TYR A 49 -1.87 1.66 -10.81
C TYR A 49 -2.77 0.39 -10.83
N GLY A 50 -4.00 0.45 -10.32
CA GLY A 50 -4.92 -0.71 -10.30
C GLY A 50 -4.45 -1.87 -9.41
N LEU A 51 -3.54 -1.59 -8.46
CA LEU A 51 -2.96 -2.60 -7.58
C LEU A 51 -3.95 -3.08 -6.52
N LEU A 52 -4.97 -2.27 -6.19
CA LEU A 52 -6.01 -2.61 -5.22
C LEU A 52 -6.77 -3.89 -5.60
N GLU A 53 -6.96 -4.14 -6.90
CA GLU A 53 -7.67 -5.34 -7.39
C GLU A 53 -6.87 -6.64 -7.18
N HIS A 54 -5.56 -6.51 -6.98
CA HIS A 54 -4.62 -7.63 -6.81
C HIS A 54 -4.28 -7.90 -5.33
N MET A 55 -4.71 -7.01 -4.42
CA MET A 55 -4.52 -7.14 -2.97
C MET A 55 -5.84 -7.55 -2.31
N ARG A 56 -5.80 -8.46 -1.32
CA ARG A 56 -6.99 -8.96 -0.60
C ARG A 56 -6.75 -8.95 0.90
#